data_AF-A0A970DL50-F1
#
_entry.id   AF-A0A970DL50-F1
#
_cell.length_a   1.000
_cell.length_b   1.000
_cell.length_c   1.000
_cell.angle_alpha   90.00
_cell.angle_beta   90.00
_cell.angle_gamma   90.00
#
_symmetry.space_group_name_H-M   'P 1'
#
loop_
_entity.id
_entity.type
_entity.pdbx_description
1 polymer ?
#
loop_
_entity_poly.entity_id
_entity_poly.type
_entity_poly.pdbx_seq_one_letter_code
_entity_poly.pdbx_strand_id
1 'polypeptide(L)' 'MANLNKEYFIERKDYLSHKHKGKYVAIGKGELFAAFDTKKEAKEAAANKFAPGEFYIAKCVRANLSVIYI' A
#
# COMPACT_ATOMS: atom_id res chain seq x y z
N MET A 1 5.43 -15.01 -0.96
CA MET A 1 4.59 -13.97 -1.62
C MET A 1 4.65 -12.58 -0.96
N ALA A 2 4.75 -12.42 0.36
CA ALA A 2 4.70 -11.09 1.01
C ALA A 2 5.85 -10.11 0.66
N ASN A 3 7.00 -10.61 0.20
CA ASN A 3 8.19 -9.80 -0.10
C ASN A 3 8.01 -8.93 -1.36
N LEU A 4 7.41 -9.49 -2.43
CA LEU A 4 7.21 -8.80 -3.71
C LEU A 4 6.37 -7.53 -3.57
N ASN A 5 5.29 -7.61 -2.78
CA ASN A 5 4.38 -6.47 -2.59
C ASN A 5 5.07 -5.31 -1.84
N LYS A 6 5.96 -5.65 -0.91
CA LYS A 6 6.73 -4.69 -0.14
C LYS A 6 7.83 -4.05 -1.00
N GLU A 7 8.55 -4.84 -1.79
CA GLU A 7 9.56 -4.34 -2.73
C GLU A 7 8.94 -3.39 -3.76
N TYR A 8 7.82 -3.77 -4.37
CA TYR A 8 7.10 -2.90 -5.30
C TYR A 8 6.72 -1.55 -4.67
N PHE A 9 6.25 -1.57 -3.42
CA PHE A 9 5.94 -0.34 -2.70
C PHE A 9 7.18 0.51 -2.45
N ILE A 10 8.31 -0.10 -2.08
CA ILE A 10 9.56 0.61 -1.79
C ILE A 10 10.13 1.23 -3.07
N GLU A 11 10.23 0.46 -4.16
CA GLU A 11 10.75 0.95 -5.43
C GLU A 11 9.88 2.07 -6.01
N ARG A 12 8.55 1.95 -5.89
CA ARG A 12 7.60 2.93 -6.43
C ARG A 12 7.09 3.92 -5.39
N LYS A 13 7.71 3.95 -4.20
CA LYS A 13 7.22 4.74 -3.05
C LYS A 13 7.05 6.21 -3.42
N ASP A 14 8.03 6.76 -4.13
CA ASP A 14 8.04 8.17 -4.51
C ASP A 14 6.91 8.49 -5.49
N TYR A 15 6.79 7.70 -6.56
CA TYR A 15 5.71 7.80 -7.55
C TYR A 15 4.32 7.64 -6.91
N LEU A 16 4.14 6.62 -6.07
CA LEU A 16 2.87 6.35 -5.39
C LEU A 16 2.54 7.45 -4.38
N SER A 17 3.53 7.97 -3.65
CA SER A 17 3.32 9.05 -2.68
C SER A 17 3.02 10.39 -3.34
N HIS A 18 3.52 10.61 -4.56
CA HIS A 18 3.22 11.81 -5.33
C HIS A 18 1.83 11.71 -5.99
N LYS A 19 1.53 10.58 -6.64
CA LYS A 19 0.27 10.35 -7.37
C LYS A 19 -0.93 10.08 -6.46
N HIS A 20 -0.72 9.38 -5.35
CA HIS A 20 -1.75 8.95 -4.40
C HIS A 20 -1.49 9.50 -3.00
N LYS A 21 -1.06 10.77 -2.94
CA LYS A 21 -0.75 11.47 -1.69
C LYS A 21 -1.94 11.45 -0.72
N GLY A 22 -1.71 10.98 0.50
CA GLY A 22 -2.72 10.89 1.55
C GLY A 22 -3.59 9.63 1.50
N LYS A 23 -3.48 8.84 0.44
CA LYS A 23 -4.29 7.63 0.21
C LYS A 23 -3.60 6.37 0.71
N TYR A 24 -4.38 5.33 0.92
CA TYR A 24 -3.95 3.97 1.20
C TYR A 24 -3.87 3.17 -0.10
N VAL A 25 -2.68 2.73 -0.46
CA VAL A 25 -2.47 1.86 -1.61
C VAL A 25 -2.59 0.40 -1.18
N ALA A 26 -3.37 -0.37 -1.93
CA ALA A 26 -3.43 -1.81 -1.83
C ALA A 26 -2.59 -2.41 -2.96
N ILE A 27 -1.61 -3.24 -2.61
CA ILE A 27 -0.71 -3.93 -3.54
C ILE A 27 -0.96 -5.42 -3.36
N GLY A 28 -1.25 -6.12 -4.43
CA GLY A 28 -1.48 -7.57 -4.41
C GLY A 28 -0.75 -8.22 -5.57
N LYS A 29 -0.20 -9.41 -5.35
CA LYS A 29 0.54 -10.18 -6.37
C LYS A 29 1.65 -9.39 -7.10
N GLY A 30 2.29 -8.43 -6.42
CA GLY A 30 3.37 -7.62 -6.98
C GLY A 30 2.92 -6.39 -7.78
N GLU A 31 1.64 -6.03 -7.77
CA GLU A 31 1.13 -4.89 -8.52
C GLU A 31 0.22 -3.99 -7.68
N LEU A 32 0.20 -2.69 -7.97
CA LEU A 32 -0.75 -1.76 -7.38
C LEU A 32 -2.16 -2.14 -7.86
N PHE A 33 -2.99 -2.58 -6.92
CA PHE A 33 -4.39 -2.87 -7.21
C PHE A 33 -5.22 -1.58 -7.29
N ALA A 34 -5.19 -0.78 -6.23
CA ALA A 34 -5.95 0.46 -6.14
C ALA A 34 -5.46 1.35 -4.99
N ALA A 35 -5.85 2.63 -5.03
CA ALA A 35 -5.62 3.60 -3.96
C ALA A 35 -6.95 4.09 -3.39
N PHE A 36 -7.07 4.09 -2.07
CA PHE A 36 -8.28 4.41 -1.32
C PHE A 36 -8.04 5.54 -0.34
N ASP A 37 -9.07 6.29 0.04
CA ASP A 37 -8.91 7.36 1.03
C ASP A 37 -8.80 6.82 2.46
N THR A 38 -9.43 5.68 2.76
CA THR A 38 -9.39 5.08 4.10
C THR A 38 -8.73 3.69 4.14
N LYS A 39 -8.12 3.36 5.30
CA LYS A 39 -7.53 2.03 5.56
C LYS A 39 -8.58 0.92 5.48
N LYS A 40 -9.80 1.21 5.93
CA LYS A 40 -10.90 0.24 5.99
C LYS A 40 -11.28 -0.21 4.59
N GLU A 41 -11.55 0.73 3.69
CA GLU A 41 -11.86 0.46 2.28
C GLU A 41 -10.74 -0.32 1.59
N ALA A 42 -9.48 0.09 1.79
CA ALA A 42 -8.33 -0.62 1.23
C ALA A 42 -8.27 -2.08 1.70
N LYS A 43 -8.58 -2.32 2.98
CA LYS A 43 -8.59 -3.68 3.55
C LYS A 43 -9.76 -4.50 3.05
N GLU A 44 -10.96 -3.93 3.00
CA GLU A 44 -12.16 -4.61 2.51
C GLU A 44 -12.03 -4.96 1.02
N ALA A 45 -11.56 -4.03 0.20
CA ALA A 45 -11.35 -4.26 -1.23
C ALA A 45 -10.24 -5.30 -1.47
N ALA A 46 -9.13 -5.21 -0.72
CA ALA A 46 -8.04 -6.17 -0.84
C ALA A 46 -8.46 -7.57 -0.35
N ALA A 47 -9.19 -7.68 0.76
CA ALA A 47 -9.68 -8.96 1.28
C ALA A 47 -10.78 -9.59 0.40
N ASN A 48 -11.55 -8.77 -0.33
CA ASN A 48 -12.55 -9.27 -1.28
C ASN A 48 -11.90 -9.78 -2.58
N LYS A 49 -10.76 -9.21 -2.98
CA LYS A 49 -10.07 -9.52 -4.24
C LYS A 49 -8.94 -10.56 -4.09
N PHE A 50 -8.26 -10.57 -2.94
CA PHE A 50 -7.07 -11.37 -2.66
C PHE A 50 -7.27 -12.19 -1.39
N ALA A 51 -6.62 -13.36 -1.31
CA ALA A 51 -6.65 -14.16 -0.10
C ALA A 51 -5.91 -13.44 1.06
N PRO A 52 -6.33 -13.68 2.32
CA PRO A 52 -5.60 -13.19 3.48
C PRO A 52 -4.13 -13.65 3.43
N GLY A 53 -3.20 -12.68 3.37
CA GLY A 53 -1.76 -12.93 3.24
C GLY A 53 -1.17 -12.67 1.84
N GLU A 54 -2.00 -12.45 0.82
CA GLU A 54 -1.56 -12.14 -0.55
C GLU A 54 -1.49 -10.65 -0.90
N PHE A 55 -1.95 -9.78 0.01
CA PHE A 55 -2.02 -8.33 -0.20
C PHE A 55 -1.22 -7.56 0.87
N TYR A 56 -0.75 -6.38 0.48
CA TYR A 56 -0.04 -5.42 1.32
C TYR A 56 -0.73 -4.06 1.21
N ILE A 57 -0.98 -3.41 2.36
CA ILE A 57 -1.61 -2.10 2.40
C ILE A 57 -0.64 -1.13 3.04
N ALA A 58 -0.32 -0.06 2.32
CA ALA A 58 0.55 0.99 2.80
C ALA A 58 -0.13 2.36 2.66
N LYS A 59 0.12 3.24 3.61
CA LYS A 59 -0.33 4.63 3.52
C LYS A 59 0.72 5.44 2.77
N CYS A 60 0.34 6.04 1.66
CA CYS A 60 1.14 7.01 0.94
C CYS A 60 1.08 8.36 1.66
N VAL A 61 1.76 8.43 2.80
CA VAL A 61 2.05 9.72 3.44
C VAL A 61 3.17 10.39 2.66
N ARG A 62 3.03 11.70 2.42
CA ARG A 62 4.12 12.54 1.90
C ARG A 62 5.36 12.20 2.73
N ALA A 63 6.50 11.97 2.07
CA ALA A 63 7.75 11.66 2.73
C ALA A 63 8.10 12.76 3.74
N ASN A 64 7.61 12.59 4.96
CA ASN A 64 8.23 13.11 6.14
C ASN A 64 8.65 11.84 6.87
N LEU A 65 9.95 11.56 6.82
CA LEU A 65 10.56 10.49 7.60
C LEU A 65 10.26 10.78 9.07
N SER A 66 9.15 10.27 9.58
CA SER A 66 8.99 10.05 11.00
C SER A 66 9.01 8.55 11.18
N VAL A 67 10.24 8.03 11.24
CA VAL A 67 10.52 6.72 11.83
C VAL A 67 10.03 6.81 13.27
N ILE A 68 8.82 6.34 13.54
CA ILE A 68 8.38 6.14 14.92
C ILE A 68 8.81 4.71 15.27
N TYR A 69 9.98 4.60 15.88
CA TYR A 69 10.30 3.45 16.72
C TYR A 69 9.36 3.53 17.93
N ILE A 70 8.57 2.49 18.13
CA ILE A 70 7.97 2.10 19.41
C ILE A 70 8.29 0.63 19.62
#